data_AF-A0A2W4E7L3-F1
#
_entry.id   AF-A0A2W4E7L3-F1
#
_cell.length_a   1.000
_cell.length_b   1.000
_cell.length_c   1.000
_cell.angle_alpha   90.00
_cell.angle_beta   90.00
_cell.angle_gamma   90.00
#
_symmetry.space_group_name_H-M   'P 1'
#
loop_
_entity.id
_entity.type
_entity.pdbx_description
1 polymer ?
#
loop_
_entity_poly.entity_id
_entity_poly.type
_entity_poly.pdbx_seq_one_letter_code
_entity_poly.pdbx_strand_id
1 'polypeptide(L)'
;MMPKTVLATAIAFLVGGQAFASSDGAWNALFAKANGTCIGLSGLDTPEASTPVVFDDSVGKIAILLKGAMGRGKVKTNVSMICLYDKKSGKASIEEYRWLGK
;
A
#
# COMPACT_ATOMS: atom_id res chain seq x y z
N MET A 1 13.23 -52.75 21.34
CA MET A 1 12.54 -51.70 22.13
C MET A 1 12.82 -50.35 21.47
N MET A 2 11.92 -49.89 20.58
CA MET A 2 11.97 -48.52 20.07
C MET A 2 11.27 -47.61 21.08
N PRO A 3 11.90 -46.51 21.54
CA PRO A 3 11.30 -45.67 22.56
C PRO A 3 10.08 -44.96 21.96
N LYS A 4 8.89 -45.20 22.53
CA LYS A 4 7.63 -44.54 22.15
C LYS A 4 7.72 -43.00 22.20
N THR A 5 8.73 -42.45 22.86
CA THR A 5 9.04 -41.01 22.91
C THR A 5 9.53 -40.43 21.58
N VAL A 6 10.09 -41.22 20.66
CA VAL A 6 10.59 -40.72 19.36
C VAL A 6 9.43 -40.38 18.41
N LEU A 7 8.30 -41.09 18.53
CA LEU A 7 7.16 -40.91 17.62
C LEU A 7 6.38 -39.61 17.91
N ALA A 8 6.35 -39.17 19.17
CA ALA A 8 5.64 -37.95 19.58
C ALA A 8 6.35 -36.67 19.12
N THR A 9 7.68 -36.68 19.01
CA THR A 9 8.46 -35.50 18.58
C THR A 9 8.36 -35.27 17.07
N ALA A 10 8.16 -36.32 16.27
CA ALA A 10 8.07 -36.21 14.81
C ALA A 10 6.80 -35.48 14.31
N ILE A 11 5.69 -35.58 15.06
CA ILE A 11 4.42 -34.94 14.68
C ILE A 11 4.48 -33.43 14.93
N ALA A 12 5.19 -32.97 15.95
CA ALA A 12 5.30 -31.55 16.28
C ALA A 12 6.05 -30.73 15.20
N PHE A 13 6.97 -31.35 14.44
CA PHE A 13 7.67 -30.68 13.33
C PHE A 13 6.79 -30.48 12.09
N LEU A 14 5.70 -31.22 11.94
CA LEU A 14 4.80 -31.10 10.77
C LEU A 14 3.77 -29.97 10.92
N VAL A 15 3.63 -29.39 12.12
CA VAL A 15 2.68 -28.30 12.40
C VAL A 15 3.36 -26.93 12.50
N GLY A 16 4.66 -26.86 12.22
CA GLY A 16 5.37 -25.59 12.06
C GLY A 16 4.82 -24.86 10.84
N GLY A 17 3.85 -23.96 11.06
CA GLY A 17 3.20 -23.19 10.01
C GLY A 17 4.23 -22.51 9.11
N GLN A 18 4.08 -22.69 7.81
CA GLN A 18 4.95 -22.04 6.84
C GLN A 18 4.81 -20.52 7.02
N ALA A 19 5.88 -19.87 7.49
CA ALA A 19 5.96 -18.42 7.54
C ALA A 19 6.11 -17.92 6.10
N PHE A 20 5.00 -17.71 5.41
CA PHE A 20 5.00 -17.05 4.11
C PHE A 20 5.35 -15.58 4.32
N ALA A 21 6.60 -15.22 4.07
CA ALA A 21 6.94 -13.84 3.80
C ALA A 21 6.07 -13.36 2.63
N SER A 22 5.62 -12.11 2.66
CA SER A 22 4.88 -11.52 1.54
C SER A 22 5.74 -11.61 0.28
N SER A 23 5.20 -12.22 -0.78
CA SER A 23 5.89 -12.35 -2.05
C SER A 23 5.89 -11.03 -2.82
N ASP A 24 6.82 -10.88 -3.78
CA ASP A 24 6.85 -9.72 -4.69
C ASP A 24 5.53 -9.54 -5.43
N GLY A 25 4.87 -10.65 -5.79
CA GLY A 25 3.55 -10.62 -6.43
C GLY A 25 2.47 -10.00 -5.52
N ALA A 26 2.48 -10.32 -4.22
CA ALA A 26 1.54 -9.74 -3.26
C ALA A 26 1.77 -8.24 -3.09
N TRP A 27 3.04 -7.81 -3.03
CA TRP A 27 3.39 -6.39 -2.98
C TRP A 27 2.97 -5.63 -4.24
N ASN A 28 3.26 -6.17 -5.42
CA ASN A 28 2.89 -5.56 -6.69
C ASN A 28 1.37 -5.40 -6.83
N ALA A 29 0.60 -6.41 -6.44
CA ALA A 29 -0.86 -6.35 -6.46
C ALA A 29 -1.41 -5.28 -5.48
N LEU A 30 -0.84 -5.21 -4.28
CA LEU A 30 -1.21 -4.21 -3.28
C LEU A 30 -0.91 -2.78 -3.77
N PHE A 31 0.27 -2.55 -4.33
CA PHE A 31 0.69 -1.24 -4.83
C PHE A 31 -0.10 -0.81 -6.07
N ALA A 32 -0.41 -1.74 -6.97
CA ALA A 32 -1.27 -1.46 -8.12
C ALA A 32 -2.67 -1.02 -7.66
N LYS A 33 -3.24 -1.71 -6.66
CA LYS A 33 -4.55 -1.35 -6.10
C LYS A 33 -4.51 0.01 -5.40
N ALA A 34 -3.52 0.25 -4.55
CA ALA A 34 -3.36 1.52 -3.85
C ALA A 34 -3.21 2.69 -4.85
N ASN A 35 -2.35 2.53 -5.86
CA ASN A 35 -2.12 3.56 -6.87
C ASN A 35 -3.38 3.83 -7.70
N GLY A 36 -4.06 2.79 -8.18
CA GLY A 36 -5.30 2.94 -8.93
C GLY A 36 -6.41 3.62 -8.13
N THR A 37 -6.58 3.26 -6.85
CA THR A 37 -7.55 3.92 -5.96
C THR A 37 -7.20 5.39 -5.74
N CYS A 38 -5.94 5.71 -5.45
CA CYS A 38 -5.52 7.09 -5.21
C CYS A 38 -5.65 7.97 -6.46
N ILE A 39 -5.22 7.48 -7.63
CA ILE A 39 -5.39 8.17 -8.91
C ILE A 39 -6.87 8.42 -9.20
N GLY A 40 -7.72 7.39 -9.03
CA GLY A 40 -9.15 7.49 -9.27
C GLY A 40 -9.86 8.52 -8.37
N LEU A 41 -9.39 8.71 -7.13
CA LEU A 41 -9.93 9.71 -6.21
C LEU A 41 -9.36 11.11 -6.41
N SER A 42 -8.21 11.25 -7.07
CA SER A 42 -7.48 12.52 -7.16
C SER A 42 -8.15 13.62 -7.98
N GLY A 43 -8.99 13.25 -8.95
CA GLY A 43 -9.59 14.22 -9.87
C GLY A 43 -8.57 14.98 -10.75
N LEU A 44 -7.31 14.52 -10.81
CA LEU A 44 -6.26 15.11 -11.63
C LEU A 44 -6.46 14.76 -13.11
N ASP A 45 -6.21 15.73 -13.99
CA ASP A 45 -6.19 15.50 -15.44
C ASP A 45 -4.94 14.71 -15.86
N THR A 46 -3.81 14.98 -15.20
CA THR A 46 -2.49 14.42 -15.50
C THR A 46 -1.83 13.90 -14.23
N PRO A 47 -2.37 12.83 -13.62
CA PRO A 47 -1.85 12.31 -12.37
C PRO A 47 -0.46 11.67 -12.56
N GLU A 48 0.52 12.17 -11.82
CA GLU A 48 1.81 11.51 -11.61
C GLU A 48 1.88 11.01 -10.17
N ALA A 49 2.08 9.70 -10.00
CA ALA A 49 2.20 9.05 -8.70
C ALA A 49 3.66 8.77 -8.33
N SER A 50 4.00 8.92 -7.05
CA SER A 50 5.27 8.47 -6.50
C SER A 50 5.33 6.95 -6.39
N THR A 51 6.51 6.42 -6.08
CA THR A 51 6.58 5.09 -5.46
C THR A 51 5.79 5.08 -4.14
N PRO A 52 5.16 3.95 -3.76
CA PRO A 52 4.43 3.86 -2.51
C PRO A 52 5.35 4.09 -1.30
N VAL A 53 4.92 4.94 -0.37
CA VAL A 53 5.55 5.13 0.93
C VAL A 53 4.94 4.11 1.89
N VAL A 54 5.74 3.12 2.27
CA VAL A 54 5.31 2.02 3.14
C VAL A 54 5.78 2.29 4.56
N PHE A 55 4.85 2.25 5.50
CA PHE A 55 5.13 2.33 6.93
C PHE A 55 5.10 0.94 7.55
N ASP A 56 5.51 0.85 8.82
CA ASP A 56 5.36 -0.38 9.60
C ASP A 56 3.89 -0.81 9.69
N ASP A 57 3.66 -2.07 10.04
CA ASP A 57 2.33 -2.65 10.02
C ASP A 57 1.36 -2.06 11.05
N SER A 58 1.85 -1.40 12.11
CA SER A 58 0.97 -0.75 13.09
C SER A 58 0.21 0.44 12.51
N VAL A 59 0.79 1.11 11.51
CA VAL A 59 0.12 2.20 10.78
C VAL A 59 -0.99 1.65 9.88
N GLY A 60 -0.80 0.45 9.33
CA GLY A 60 -1.81 -0.22 8.51
C GLY A 60 -2.13 0.47 7.17
N LYS A 61 -1.35 1.48 6.77
CA LYS A 61 -1.59 2.28 5.55
C LYS A 61 -0.36 2.40 4.67
N ILE A 62 -0.62 2.71 3.40
CA ILE A 62 0.38 3.08 2.39
C ILE A 62 0.09 4.52 1.98
N ALA A 63 1.09 5.38 1.97
CA ALA A 63 0.94 6.73 1.43
C ALA A 63 1.42 6.78 -0.03
N ILE A 64 0.70 7.51 -0.87
CA ILE A 64 1.08 7.80 -2.25
C ILE A 64 1.05 9.30 -2.43
N LEU A 65 2.15 9.88 -2.91
CA LEU A 65 2.19 11.28 -3.28
C LEU A 65 1.77 11.39 -4.74
N LEU A 66 0.85 12.30 -5.01
CA LEU A 66 0.37 12.61 -6.34
C LEU A 66 0.67 14.07 -6.65
N LYS A 67 0.97 14.36 -7.92
CA LYS A 67 0.98 15.72 -8.44
C LYS A 67 0.38 15.71 -9.84
N GLY A 68 -0.17 16.84 -10.25
CA GLY A 68 -0.72 16.96 -11.60
C GLY A 68 -1.54 18.23 -11.78
N ALA A 69 -2.05 18.41 -13.00
CA ALA A 69 -2.95 19.51 -13.29
C ALA A 69 -4.37 19.19 -12.84
N MET A 70 -5.04 20.19 -12.26
CA MET A 70 -6.46 20.19 -11.95
C MET A 70 -7.08 21.50 -12.46
N GLY A 71 -8.28 21.41 -13.07
CA GLY A 71 -9.03 22.57 -13.57
C GLY A 71 -9.87 22.25 -14.78
N ARG A 72 -10.41 23.28 -15.45
CA ARG A 72 -11.22 23.12 -16.68
C ARG A 72 -10.76 24.10 -17.76
N GLY A 73 -10.67 23.62 -18.99
CA GLY A 73 -10.29 24.43 -20.15
C GLY A 73 -8.86 24.96 -20.05
N LYS A 74 -8.68 26.27 -20.28
CA LYS A 74 -7.36 26.94 -20.25
C LYS A 74 -6.88 27.27 -18.82
N VAL A 75 -7.73 27.12 -17.80
CA VAL A 75 -7.37 27.38 -16.40
C VAL A 75 -7.02 26.04 -15.76
N LYS A 76 -5.72 25.73 -15.73
CA LYS A 76 -5.16 24.56 -15.07
C LYS A 76 -4.12 24.99 -14.05
N THR A 77 -4.16 24.36 -12.88
CA THR A 77 -3.19 24.59 -11.81
C THR A 77 -2.53 23.28 -11.43
N ASN A 78 -1.23 23.31 -11.14
CA ASN A 78 -0.55 22.14 -10.62
C ASN A 78 -0.81 22.05 -9.12
N VAL A 79 -1.35 20.91 -8.69
CA VAL A 79 -1.63 20.61 -7.29
C VAL A 79 -0.81 19.41 -6.85
N SER A 80 -0.51 19.35 -5.55
CA SER A 80 0.16 18.22 -4.91
C SER A 80 -0.80 17.62 -3.90
N MET A 81 -0.92 16.29 -3.89
CA MET A 81 -1.84 15.57 -3.02
C MET A 81 -1.13 14.42 -2.33
N ILE A 82 -1.59 14.10 -1.13
CA ILE A 82 -1.21 12.90 -0.39
C ILE A 82 -2.43 12.01 -0.27
N CYS A 83 -2.28 10.75 -0.62
CA CYS A 83 -3.29 9.73 -0.51
C CYS A 83 -2.87 8.67 0.52
N LEU A 84 -3.72 8.37 1.48
CA LEU A 84 -3.54 7.31 2.47
C LEU A 84 -4.46 6.14 2.14
N TYR A 85 -3.90 5.04 1.65
CA TYR A 85 -4.60 3.80 1.36
C TYR A 85 -4.53 2.84 2.55
N ASP A 86 -5.68 2.39 3.04
CA ASP A 86 -5.80 1.46 4.14
C ASP A 86 -5.65 0.00 3.65
N LYS A 87 -4.59 -0.69 4.10
CA LYS A 87 -4.24 -2.04 3.63
C LYS A 87 -5.36 -3.05 3.89
N LYS A 88 -6.12 -2.87 4.97
CA LYS A 88 -7.16 -3.82 5.44
C LYS A 88 -8.50 -3.63 4.73
N SER A 89 -9.00 -2.39 4.69
CA SER A 89 -10.31 -2.06 4.11
C SER A 89 -10.25 -1.78 2.62
N GLY A 90 -9.07 -1.46 2.09
CA GLY A 90 -8.88 -1.03 0.71
C GLY A 90 -9.49 0.33 0.38
N LYS A 91 -9.89 1.11 1.39
CA LYS A 91 -10.35 2.49 1.24
C LYS A 91 -9.16 3.43 1.22
N ALA A 92 -9.33 4.59 0.61
CA ALA A 92 -8.33 5.65 0.64
C ALA A 92 -8.94 7.00 1.01
N SER A 93 -8.13 7.83 1.66
CA SER A 93 -8.41 9.25 1.91
C SER A 93 -7.34 10.06 1.20
N ILE A 94 -7.71 11.13 0.52
CA ILE A 94 -6.80 11.96 -0.27
C ILE A 94 -7.02 13.42 0.05
N GLU A 95 -5.94 14.17 0.19
CA GLU A 95 -5.98 15.61 0.49
C GLU A 95 -4.89 16.36 -0.27
N GLU A 96 -5.20 17.60 -0.67
CA GLU A 96 -4.20 18.55 -1.20
C GLU A 96 -3.28 18.99 -0.07
N TYR A 97 -1.99 19.15 -0.37
CA TYR A 97 -1.06 19.82 0.52
C TYR A 97 -0.25 20.90 -0.23
N ARG A 98 0.27 21.85 0.53
CA ARG A 98 1.12 22.94 0.03
C ARG A 98 2.41 22.98 0.82
N TRP A 99 3.49 23.32 0.13
CA TRP A 99 4.78 23.54 0.77
C TRP A 99 4.78 24.88 1.49
N LEU A 100 5.21 24.91 2.74
CA LEU A 100 5.46 26.16 3.44
C LEU A 100 6.77 26.74 2.88
N GLY A 101 6.70 27.94 2.27
CA GLY A 101 7.88 28.62 1.69
C GLY A 101 7.96 28.62 0.16
N LYS A 102 6.86 28.30 -0.54
CA LYS A 102 6.63 28.68 -1.93
C LYS A 102 5.41 29.58 -2.03
#